data_AF-A0A958NIC3-F1
#
_entry.id   AF-A0A958NIC3-F1
#
_cell.length_a   1.000
_cell.length_b   1.000
_cell.length_c   1.000
_cell.angle_alpha   90.00
_cell.angle_beta   90.00
_cell.angle_gamma   90.00
#
_symmetry.space_group_name_H-M   'P 1'
#
loop_
_entity.id
_entity.type
_entity.pdbx_description
1 polymer ?
#
loop_
_entity_poly.entity_id
_entity_poly.type
_entity_poly.pdbx_seq_one_letter_code
_entity_poly.pdbx_strand_id
1 'polypeptide(L)'
;MFYLTTILPSNMLQRLFVVLLFFYATNTFAQQPQTKDRDSIEQVRDSIKKAEFLKNIGNGFLPINFFDLDLRYLIKFNQYEGFRTGLGGITNDRLSEHFRINGYAVYGFKDKRYKYSIGSGFRVNKPSNTWINLSYTDDLSETGSSNFLTDKRFFTFFEPRLLNIDLFHRHITKSIGVQHKISNHLL
;
A
#
# COMPACT_ATOMS: atom_id res chain seq x y z
N MET A 1 -45.55 -27.49 46.37
CA MET A 1 -44.41 -27.81 45.48
C MET A 1 -44.49 -26.84 44.31
N PHE A 2 -43.77 -25.71 44.37
CA PHE A 2 -43.84 -24.63 43.39
C PHE A 2 -42.69 -24.80 42.38
N TYR A 3 -43.01 -25.02 41.11
CA TYR A 3 -42.05 -24.87 40.00
C TYR A 3 -42.25 -23.48 39.40
N LEU A 4 -41.28 -22.58 39.62
CA LEU A 4 -41.25 -21.25 39.03
C LEU A 4 -40.51 -21.34 37.69
N THR A 5 -41.23 -21.47 36.58
CA THR A 5 -40.65 -21.34 35.23
C THR A 5 -40.51 -19.85 34.89
N THR A 6 -39.31 -19.30 35.05
CA THR A 6 -38.96 -17.95 34.59
C THR A 6 -38.73 -17.96 33.08
N ILE A 7 -39.72 -17.47 32.33
CA ILE A 7 -39.62 -17.28 30.87
C ILE A 7 -38.79 -16.02 30.63
N LEU A 8 -37.58 -16.18 30.08
CA LEU A 8 -36.74 -15.05 29.65
C LEU A 8 -37.44 -14.28 28.51
N PRO A 9 -37.48 -12.93 28.56
CA PRO A 9 -38.11 -12.13 27.50
C PRO A 9 -37.40 -12.34 26.15
N SER A 10 -38.16 -12.44 25.06
CA SER A 10 -37.69 -12.78 23.70
C SER A 10 -36.50 -11.94 23.22
N ASN A 11 -36.45 -10.67 23.61
CA ASN A 11 -35.37 -9.74 23.27
C ASN A 11 -34.03 -10.08 23.95
N MET A 12 -34.05 -10.72 25.12
CA MET A 12 -32.82 -11.22 25.78
C MET A 12 -32.30 -12.47 25.10
N LEU A 13 -33.19 -13.36 24.63
CA LEU A 13 -32.81 -14.59 23.93
C LEU A 13 -32.09 -14.28 22.61
N GLN A 14 -32.57 -13.29 21.85
CA GLN A 14 -31.91 -12.84 20.62
C GLN A 14 -30.50 -12.26 20.89
N ARG A 15 -30.36 -11.46 21.95
CA ARG A 15 -29.05 -10.91 22.35
C ARG A 15 -28.07 -11.99 22.79
N LEU A 16 -28.56 -13.00 23.52
CA LEU A 16 -27.75 -14.15 23.93
C LEU A 16 -27.30 -15.00 22.73
N PHE A 17 -28.16 -15.13 21.72
CA PHE A 17 -27.84 -15.84 20.47
C PHE A 17 -26.75 -15.13 19.66
N VAL A 18 -26.78 -13.79 19.61
CA VAL A 18 -25.74 -12.97 18.95
C VAL A 18 -24.40 -13.08 19.68
N VAL A 19 -24.40 -13.09 21.02
CA VAL A 19 -23.18 -13.30 21.82
C VAL A 19 -22.61 -14.70 21.62
N LEU A 20 -23.46 -15.73 21.57
CA LEU A 20 -23.04 -17.11 21.29
C LEU A 20 -22.48 -17.27 19.87
N LEU A 21 -23.06 -16.60 18.86
CA LEU A 21 -22.52 -16.54 17.49
C LEU A 21 -21.15 -15.86 17.45
N PHE A 22 -20.96 -14.78 18.22
CA PHE A 22 -19.65 -14.11 18.33
C PHE A 22 -18.58 -15.00 18.98
N PHE A 23 -18.96 -15.79 20.00
CA PHE A 23 -18.05 -16.78 20.60
C PHE A 23 -17.75 -17.96 19.66
N TYR A 24 -18.70 -18.41 18.85
CA TYR A 24 -18.44 -19.47 17.86
C TYR A 24 -17.52 -18.99 16.73
N ALA A 25 -17.65 -17.73 16.31
CA ALA A 25 -16.81 -17.11 15.28
C ALA A 25 -15.34 -16.93 15.71
N THR A 26 -15.07 -16.77 17.01
CA THR A 26 -13.68 -16.65 17.53
C THR A 26 -13.01 -18.00 17.82
N ASN A 27 -13.78 -19.10 17.87
CA ASN A 27 -13.24 -20.44 18.13
C ASN A 27 -12.83 -21.22 16.85
N THR A 28 -12.97 -20.63 15.67
CA THR A 28 -12.62 -21.28 14.40
C THR A 28 -11.44 -20.59 13.70
N PHE A 29 -10.30 -20.53 14.39
CA PHE A 29 -8.96 -20.44 13.77
C PHE A 29 -7.89 -20.93 14.76
N ALA A 30 -8.04 -22.14 15.29
CA ALA A 30 -6.91 -22.85 15.87
C ALA A 30 -6.16 -23.55 14.74
N GLN A 31 -5.05 -22.96 14.29
CA GLN A 31 -4.11 -23.64 13.38
C GLN A 31 -3.58 -24.89 14.10
N GLN A 32 -3.79 -26.08 13.52
CA GLN A 32 -3.05 -27.26 13.93
C GLN A 32 -1.57 -27.05 13.55
N PRO A 33 -0.63 -27.11 14.52
CA PRO A 33 0.77 -26.98 14.20
C PRO A 33 1.21 -28.22 13.43
N GLN A 34 1.72 -28.03 12.21
CA GLN A 34 2.40 -29.10 11.49
C GLN A 34 3.73 -29.39 12.22
N THR A 35 3.81 -30.52 12.92
CA THR A 35 5.08 -31.07 13.39
C THR A 35 5.90 -31.47 12.19
N LYS A 36 6.79 -30.57 11.77
CA LYS A 36 7.80 -30.83 10.76
C LYS A 36 8.97 -31.52 11.46
N ASP A 37 9.15 -32.82 11.21
CA ASP A 37 10.34 -33.55 11.63
C ASP A 37 11.59 -32.81 11.15
N ARG A 38 12.52 -32.61 12.08
CA ARG A 38 13.76 -31.87 11.86
C ARG A 38 14.72 -32.71 11.03
N ASP A 39 14.62 -32.61 9.71
CA ASP A 39 15.74 -32.90 8.83
C ASP A 39 16.49 -31.61 8.49
N SER A 40 17.78 -31.63 8.84
CA SER A 40 18.65 -30.47 8.89
C SER A 40 19.30 -30.19 7.54
N ILE A 41 18.52 -30.07 6.46
CA ILE A 41 18.97 -29.50 5.17
C ILE A 41 17.73 -28.88 4.48
N GLU A 42 17.46 -27.58 4.70
CA GLU A 42 16.72 -26.67 3.76
C GLU A 42 16.40 -25.27 4.33
N GLN A 43 17.16 -24.73 5.30
CA GLN A 43 16.80 -23.44 5.92
C GLN A 43 17.24 -22.18 5.15
N VAL A 44 17.90 -22.31 4.00
CA VAL A 44 18.49 -21.16 3.28
C VAL A 44 17.49 -20.50 2.33
N ARG A 45 16.53 -21.23 1.77
CA ARG A 45 15.64 -20.71 0.70
C ARG A 45 14.53 -19.78 1.20
N ASP A 46 14.00 -20.03 2.40
CA ASP A 46 12.89 -19.24 2.96
C ASP A 46 13.38 -17.90 3.55
N SER A 47 14.56 -17.92 4.15
CA SER A 47 15.19 -16.75 4.75
C SER A 47 15.44 -15.61 3.75
N ILE A 48 15.86 -15.93 2.51
CA ILE A 48 16.09 -14.94 1.44
C ILE A 48 14.78 -14.30 0.99
N LYS A 49 13.74 -15.10 0.74
CA LYS A 49 12.41 -14.59 0.33
C LYS A 49 11.79 -13.70 1.41
N LYS A 50 11.95 -14.07 2.69
CA LYS A 50 11.48 -13.29 3.82
C LYS A 50 12.22 -11.96 3.95
N ALA A 51 13.54 -11.97 3.79
CA ALA A 51 14.35 -10.75 3.81
C ALA A 51 13.98 -9.79 2.65
N GLU A 52 13.78 -10.33 1.45
CA GLU A 52 13.34 -9.55 0.30
C GLU A 52 11.93 -8.97 0.50
N PHE A 53 11.00 -9.75 1.05
CA PHE A 53 9.67 -9.29 1.40
C PHE A 53 9.70 -8.15 2.43
N LEU A 54 10.47 -8.31 3.52
CA LEU A 54 10.65 -7.27 4.53
C LEU A 54 11.32 -6.01 3.96
N LYS A 55 12.30 -6.18 3.07
CA LYS A 55 12.93 -5.07 2.35
C LYS A 55 11.93 -4.31 1.49
N ASN A 56 11.07 -5.01 0.75
CA ASN A 56 10.04 -4.38 -0.07
C ASN A 56 9.04 -3.59 0.79
N ILE A 57 8.59 -4.17 1.91
CA ILE A 57 7.74 -3.45 2.87
C ILE A 57 8.46 -2.22 3.45
N GLY A 58 9.74 -2.34 3.80
CA GLY A 58 10.55 -1.22 4.25
C GLY A 58 10.68 -0.10 3.21
N ASN A 59 10.67 -0.46 1.92
CA ASN A 59 10.62 0.49 0.80
C ASN A 59 9.19 1.02 0.50
N GLY A 60 8.19 0.56 1.25
CA GLY A 60 6.78 0.95 1.10
C GLY A 60 6.03 0.19 0.01
N PHE A 61 6.50 -0.98 -0.40
CA PHE A 61 5.84 -1.81 -1.40
C PHE A 61 5.45 -3.18 -0.84
N LEU A 62 4.22 -3.59 -1.12
CA LEU A 62 3.75 -4.96 -0.91
C LEU A 62 3.69 -5.68 -2.27
N PRO A 63 4.61 -6.61 -2.56
CA PRO A 63 4.62 -7.33 -3.82
C PRO A 63 3.46 -8.35 -3.86
N ILE A 64 2.55 -8.17 -4.83
CA ILE A 64 1.37 -9.00 -5.08
C ILE A 64 1.43 -9.48 -6.54
N ASN A 65 2.07 -10.62 -6.75
CA ASN A 65 2.21 -11.28 -8.05
C ASN A 65 2.78 -10.33 -9.13
N PHE A 66 1.92 -9.79 -10.02
CA PHE A 66 2.28 -8.90 -11.13
C PHE A 66 2.34 -7.41 -10.75
N PHE A 67 1.92 -7.05 -9.54
CA PHE A 67 1.84 -5.68 -9.06
C PHE A 67 2.56 -5.52 -7.74
N ASP A 68 3.24 -4.40 -7.55
CA ASP A 68 3.78 -3.98 -6.26
C ASP A 68 2.88 -2.85 -5.74
N LEU A 69 2.11 -3.15 -4.69
CA LEU A 69 1.17 -2.20 -4.08
C LEU A 69 1.95 -1.19 -3.25
N ASP A 70 1.69 0.09 -3.51
CA ASP A 70 2.35 1.21 -2.86
C ASP A 70 1.62 1.59 -1.57
N LEU A 71 2.24 1.25 -0.45
CA LEU A 71 1.67 1.42 0.89
C LEU A 71 1.54 2.89 1.30
N ARG A 72 2.21 3.82 0.61
CA ARG A 72 2.15 5.28 0.90
C ARG A 72 0.76 5.88 0.74
N TYR A 73 -0.08 5.26 -0.09
CA TYR A 73 -1.40 5.80 -0.40
C TYR A 73 -2.50 5.27 0.51
N LEU A 74 -2.24 4.21 1.30
CA LEU A 74 -3.25 3.56 2.11
C LEU A 74 -3.88 4.50 3.13
N ILE A 75 -3.04 5.15 3.94
CA ILE A 75 -3.49 6.05 5.01
C ILE A 75 -2.49 7.20 5.13
N LYS A 76 -2.99 8.42 5.11
CA LYS A 76 -2.24 9.64 5.35
C LYS A 76 -3.15 10.68 6.01
N PHE A 77 -2.55 11.64 6.69
CA PHE A 77 -3.28 12.78 7.23
C PHE A 77 -2.53 14.07 6.93
N ASN A 78 -3.25 15.11 6.53
CA ASN A 78 -2.77 16.48 6.46
C ASN A 78 -3.90 17.45 6.81
N GLN A 79 -3.57 18.70 7.12
CA GLN A 79 -4.60 19.67 7.55
C GLN A 79 -5.56 20.09 6.43
N TYR A 80 -5.15 20.00 5.16
CA TYR A 80 -5.97 20.42 4.01
C TYR A 80 -7.04 19.38 3.65
N GLU A 81 -6.64 18.14 3.44
CA GLU A 81 -7.47 17.00 3.04
C GLU A 81 -8.07 16.25 4.23
N GLY A 82 -7.56 16.50 5.45
CA GLY A 82 -7.87 15.69 6.62
C GLY A 82 -7.32 14.28 6.46
N PHE A 83 -8.18 13.28 6.68
CA PHE A 83 -7.82 11.89 6.39
C PHE A 83 -7.78 11.67 4.88
N ARG A 84 -6.69 11.06 4.40
CA ARG A 84 -6.47 10.68 3.01
C ARG A 84 -6.24 9.18 2.94
N THR A 85 -6.99 8.52 2.07
CA THR A 85 -6.87 7.06 1.84
C THR A 85 -6.95 6.76 0.37
N GLY A 86 -6.37 5.64 -0.05
CA GLY A 86 -6.39 5.23 -1.42
C GLY A 86 -5.53 4.01 -1.70
N LEU A 87 -5.40 3.72 -2.99
CA LEU A 87 -4.63 2.61 -3.50
C LEU A 87 -3.68 3.13 -4.57
N GLY A 88 -2.46 2.63 -4.54
CA GLY A 88 -1.51 2.87 -5.60
C GLY A 88 -0.63 1.65 -5.81
N GLY A 89 0.05 1.64 -6.94
CA GLY A 89 0.94 0.54 -7.27
C GLY A 89 1.62 0.71 -8.61
N ILE A 90 2.49 -0.25 -8.89
CA ILE A 90 3.26 -0.34 -10.11
C ILE A 90 3.32 -1.79 -10.56
N THR A 91 3.22 -2.04 -11.85
CA THR A 91 3.46 -3.37 -12.41
C THR A 91 4.94 -3.71 -12.34
N ASN A 92 5.27 -4.96 -12.03
CA ASN A 92 6.65 -5.40 -11.90
C ASN A 92 7.12 -6.22 -13.13
N ASP A 93 8.40 -6.60 -13.13
CA ASP A 93 9.03 -7.33 -14.23
C ASP A 93 8.38 -8.71 -14.49
N ARG A 94 7.58 -9.26 -13.54
CA ARG A 94 6.80 -10.49 -13.80
C ARG A 94 5.67 -10.27 -14.79
N LEU A 95 5.12 -9.05 -14.85
CA LEU A 95 4.12 -8.70 -15.86
C LEU A 95 4.81 -8.47 -17.21
N SER A 96 5.85 -7.64 -17.22
CA SER A 96 6.63 -7.34 -18.42
C SER A 96 7.94 -6.67 -18.07
N GLU A 97 9.01 -7.09 -18.72
CA GLU A 97 10.30 -6.40 -18.68
C GLU A 97 10.37 -5.18 -19.62
N HIS A 98 9.42 -5.05 -20.55
CA HIS A 98 9.46 -4.02 -21.60
C HIS A 98 8.50 -2.87 -21.34
N PHE A 99 7.50 -3.09 -20.50
CA PHE A 99 6.44 -2.14 -20.25
C PHE A 99 6.06 -2.13 -18.78
N ARG A 100 5.81 -0.94 -18.25
CA ARG A 100 5.32 -0.75 -16.88
C ARG A 100 4.17 0.24 -16.86
N ILE A 101 3.18 -0.04 -16.02
CA ILE A 101 2.13 0.90 -15.64
C ILE A 101 2.29 1.19 -14.16
N ASN A 102 2.14 2.45 -13.77
CA ASN A 102 2.04 2.86 -12.38
C ASN A 102 0.89 3.84 -12.20
N GLY A 103 0.43 3.98 -10.98
CA GLY A 103 -0.58 4.95 -10.67
C GLY A 103 -1.07 4.85 -9.24
N TYR A 104 -1.92 5.80 -8.89
CA TYR A 104 -2.65 5.81 -7.63
C TYR A 104 -3.97 6.54 -7.78
N ALA A 105 -4.91 6.20 -6.91
CA ALA A 105 -6.14 6.91 -6.70
C ALA A 105 -6.37 7.05 -5.20
N VAL A 106 -6.63 8.27 -4.75
CA VAL A 106 -6.84 8.60 -3.35
C VAL A 106 -8.06 9.50 -3.19
N TYR A 107 -8.62 9.51 -1.99
CA TYR A 107 -9.73 10.34 -1.58
C TYR A 107 -9.39 11.08 -0.29
N GLY A 108 -9.60 12.39 -0.29
CA GLY A 108 -9.51 13.23 0.90
C GLY A 108 -10.90 13.43 1.52
N PHE A 109 -11.04 13.15 2.81
CA PHE A 109 -12.34 13.21 3.48
C PHE A 109 -12.78 14.64 3.82
N LYS A 110 -11.84 15.55 4.08
CA LYS A 110 -12.15 16.96 4.40
C LYS A 110 -12.52 17.75 3.16
N ASP A 111 -11.73 17.63 2.09
CA ASP A 111 -11.98 18.33 0.84
C ASP A 111 -13.00 17.62 -0.06
N LYS A 112 -13.27 16.33 0.21
CA LYS A 112 -14.21 15.48 -0.54
C LYS A 112 -13.83 15.32 -2.01
N ARG A 113 -12.53 15.28 -2.32
CA ARG A 113 -12.03 15.18 -3.70
C ARG A 113 -11.14 13.98 -3.92
N TYR A 114 -11.35 13.34 -5.07
CA TYR A 114 -10.43 12.35 -5.62
C TYR A 114 -9.20 13.02 -6.22
N LYS A 115 -8.06 12.38 -6.06
CA LYS A 115 -6.78 12.75 -6.67
C LYS A 115 -6.14 11.49 -7.21
N TYR A 116 -5.45 11.59 -8.32
CA TYR A 116 -4.96 10.41 -9.01
C TYR A 116 -3.76 10.70 -9.88
N SER A 117 -3.00 9.65 -10.17
CA SER A 117 -1.95 9.66 -11.16
C SER A 117 -2.00 8.36 -11.95
N ILE A 118 -1.71 8.47 -13.24
CA ILE A 118 -1.46 7.33 -14.12
C ILE A 118 -0.18 7.59 -14.90
N GLY A 119 0.67 6.58 -14.96
CA GLY A 119 1.91 6.62 -15.67
C GLY A 119 2.18 5.32 -16.41
N SER A 120 2.90 5.44 -17.51
CA SER A 120 3.37 4.30 -18.30
C SER A 120 4.83 4.50 -18.66
N GLY A 121 5.59 3.41 -18.72
CA GLY A 121 6.98 3.42 -19.16
C GLY A 121 7.22 2.32 -20.18
N PHE A 122 7.93 2.65 -21.26
CA PHE A 122 8.37 1.72 -22.29
C PHE A 122 9.89 1.64 -22.28
N ARG A 123 10.43 0.43 -22.08
CA ARG A 123 11.87 0.18 -22.06
C ARG A 123 12.38 0.09 -23.50
N VAL A 124 13.15 1.10 -23.92
CA VAL A 124 13.69 1.21 -25.28
C VAL A 124 15.04 0.53 -25.43
N ASN A 125 15.83 0.47 -24.35
CA ASN A 125 17.15 -0.17 -24.37
C ASN A 125 17.42 -0.87 -23.03
N LYS A 126 17.60 -2.19 -23.05
CA LYS A 126 17.82 -3.01 -21.85
C LYS A 126 19.23 -2.83 -21.26
N PRO A 127 20.34 -2.93 -22.04
CA PRO A 127 21.70 -2.66 -21.53
C PRO A 127 21.89 -1.36 -20.77
N SER A 128 21.31 -0.25 -21.26
CA SER A 128 21.42 1.08 -20.63
C SER A 128 20.22 1.42 -19.74
N ASN A 129 19.32 0.46 -19.52
CA ASN A 129 18.06 0.62 -18.79
C ASN A 129 17.33 1.93 -19.16
N THR A 130 17.20 2.18 -20.47
CA THR A 130 16.57 3.39 -20.98
C THR A 130 15.07 3.21 -21.08
N TRP A 131 14.33 4.17 -20.55
CA TRP A 131 12.87 4.22 -20.56
C TRP A 131 12.36 5.53 -21.11
N ILE A 132 11.31 5.43 -21.91
CA ILE A 132 10.44 6.56 -22.23
C ILE A 132 9.25 6.47 -21.30
N ASN A 133 8.97 7.55 -20.56
CA ASN A 133 7.91 7.61 -19.58
C ASN A 133 6.90 8.68 -19.98
N LEU A 134 5.63 8.37 -19.72
CA LEU A 134 4.50 9.26 -19.86
C LEU A 134 3.74 9.24 -18.54
N SER A 135 3.28 10.39 -18.07
CA SER A 135 2.41 10.45 -16.90
C SER A 135 1.44 11.61 -16.94
N TYR A 136 0.30 11.39 -16.31
CA TYR A 136 -0.72 12.38 -16.01
C TYR A 136 -1.03 12.30 -14.53
N THR A 137 -0.96 13.44 -13.84
CA THR A 137 -1.26 13.54 -12.42
C THR A 137 -2.20 14.71 -12.19
N ASP A 138 -3.25 14.49 -11.40
CA ASP A 138 -4.14 15.51 -10.88
C ASP A 138 -4.20 15.33 -9.36
N ASP A 139 -3.38 16.13 -8.65
CA ASP A 139 -3.21 16.03 -7.20
C ASP A 139 -2.91 17.42 -6.61
N LEU A 140 -2.67 17.46 -5.30
CA LEU A 140 -2.27 18.66 -4.58
C LEU A 140 -0.75 18.80 -4.53
N SER A 141 -0.28 20.03 -4.65
CA SER A 141 1.11 20.41 -4.39
C SER A 141 1.20 21.36 -3.20
N GLU A 142 2.21 21.16 -2.37
CA GLU A 142 2.52 22.03 -1.24
C GLU A 142 3.14 23.33 -1.77
N THR A 143 2.63 24.47 -1.30
CA THR A 143 3.12 25.78 -1.74
C THR A 143 4.54 26.02 -1.26
N GLY A 144 5.44 26.42 -2.17
CA GLY A 144 6.85 26.62 -1.85
C GLY A 144 7.68 25.33 -1.78
N SER A 145 7.10 24.17 -2.10
CA SER A 145 7.85 22.92 -2.22
C SER A 145 8.71 22.89 -3.48
N SER A 146 9.85 22.18 -3.42
CA SER A 146 10.75 21.93 -4.55
C SER A 146 10.99 20.44 -4.68
N ASN A 147 10.87 19.91 -5.91
CA ASN A 147 11.11 18.49 -6.19
C ASN A 147 12.50 18.33 -6.81
N PHE A 148 13.41 17.61 -6.13
CA PHE A 148 14.72 17.28 -6.69
C PHE A 148 14.71 15.87 -7.31
N LEU A 149 15.40 15.71 -8.45
CA LEU A 149 15.50 14.42 -9.13
C LEU A 149 16.23 13.35 -8.31
N THR A 150 17.10 13.78 -7.38
CA THR A 150 17.92 12.91 -6.53
C THR A 150 17.21 12.53 -5.22
N ASP A 151 16.02 13.07 -4.95
CA ASP A 151 15.33 12.79 -3.69
C ASP A 151 14.99 11.30 -3.60
N LYS A 152 15.57 10.65 -2.59
CA LYS A 152 15.28 9.26 -2.31
C LYS A 152 13.86 9.15 -1.79
N ARG A 153 13.10 8.27 -2.44
CA ARG A 153 11.75 7.93 -2.03
C ARG A 153 11.80 7.03 -0.79
N PHE A 154 11.69 7.62 0.39
CA PHE A 154 11.49 6.86 1.63
C PHE A 154 10.00 6.65 1.90
N PHE A 155 9.67 5.47 2.42
CA PHE A 155 8.34 5.18 2.91
C PHE A 155 8.22 5.60 4.38
N THR A 156 7.25 6.46 4.67
CA THR A 156 6.93 6.84 6.04
C THR A 156 5.42 6.75 6.21
N PHE A 157 4.97 5.96 7.19
CA PHE A 157 3.54 5.85 7.52
C PHE A 157 2.96 7.18 8.02
N PHE A 158 3.77 8.02 8.64
CA PHE A 158 3.36 9.28 9.22
C PHE A 158 4.42 10.36 8.98
N GLU A 159 4.03 11.46 8.33
CA GLU A 159 4.89 12.62 8.11
C GLU A 159 4.46 13.74 9.09
N PRO A 160 5.15 13.94 10.23
CA PRO A 160 4.72 14.90 11.26
C PRO A 160 4.58 16.33 10.72
N ARG A 161 5.40 16.71 9.72
CA ARG A 161 5.37 18.03 9.08
C ARG A 161 4.00 18.38 8.49
N LEU A 162 3.25 17.40 8.00
CA LEU A 162 1.95 17.62 7.37
C LEU A 162 0.86 18.02 8.35
N LEU A 163 1.13 17.91 9.65
CA LEU A 163 0.27 18.49 10.69
C LEU A 163 0.41 19.99 10.83
N ASN A 164 1.47 20.61 10.29
CA ASN A 164 1.74 22.04 10.40
C ASN A 164 1.70 22.77 9.05
N ILE A 165 1.27 22.08 7.99
CA ILE A 165 1.19 22.64 6.64
C ILE A 165 -0.25 22.51 6.17
N ASP A 166 -0.85 23.62 5.78
CA ASP A 166 -2.22 23.72 5.28
C ASP A 166 -2.32 24.31 3.86
N LEU A 167 -1.24 24.94 3.36
CA LEU A 167 -1.23 25.64 2.08
C LEU A 167 -0.95 24.70 0.90
N PHE A 168 -2.03 24.09 0.38
CA PHE A 168 -2.00 23.26 -0.81
C PHE A 168 -2.80 23.88 -1.96
N HIS A 169 -2.33 23.64 -3.19
CA HIS A 169 -3.07 23.99 -4.40
C HIS A 169 -3.17 22.78 -5.33
N ARG A 170 -4.26 22.70 -6.08
CA ARG A 170 -4.43 21.67 -7.10
C ARG A 170 -3.48 21.94 -8.25
N HIS A 171 -2.77 20.90 -8.67
CA HIS A 171 -1.82 20.96 -9.76
C HIS A 171 -2.04 19.77 -10.70
N ILE A 172 -2.20 20.06 -11.99
CA ILE A 172 -2.31 19.05 -13.04
C ILE A 172 -0.96 18.99 -13.77
N THR A 173 -0.29 17.86 -13.66
CA THR A 173 1.00 17.61 -14.29
C THR A 173 0.83 16.64 -15.46
N LYS A 174 1.33 17.02 -16.62
CA LYS A 174 1.49 16.13 -17.77
C LYS A 174 2.98 16.05 -18.08
N SER A 175 3.55 14.86 -18.06
CA SER A 175 4.99 14.67 -18.26
C SER A 175 5.28 13.65 -19.33
N ILE A 176 6.24 13.98 -20.18
CA ILE A 176 6.96 13.05 -21.03
C ILE A 176 8.44 13.16 -20.65
N GLY A 177 9.12 12.03 -20.48
CA GLY A 177 10.51 12.04 -20.03
C GLY A 177 11.28 10.80 -20.45
N VAL A 178 12.59 10.97 -20.59
CA VAL A 178 13.52 9.87 -20.84
C VAL A 178 14.33 9.62 -19.58
N GLN A 179 14.32 8.38 -19.10
CA GLN A 179 15.18 7.93 -18.02
C GLN A 179 16.27 7.06 -18.63
N HIS A 180 17.53 7.38 -18.39
CA HIS A 180 18.67 6.64 -18.93
C HIS A 180 19.68 6.38 -17.81
N LYS A 181 20.16 5.13 -17.68
CA LYS A 181 21.20 4.79 -16.70
C LYS A 181 22.57 5.01 -17.33
N ILE A 182 23.27 6.06 -16.89
CA ILE A 182 24.60 6.44 -17.42
C ILE A 182 25.69 5.46 -16.97
N SER A 183 25.69 5.05 -15.70
CA SER A 183 26.71 4.16 -15.13
C SER A 183 26.12 3.22 -14.09
N ASN A 184 26.75 2.05 -13.94
CA ASN A 184 26.42 1.10 -12.87
C ASN A 184 26.96 1.51 -11.49
N HIS A 185 27.85 2.50 -11.44
CA HIS A 185 28.52 2.96 -10.20
C HIS A 185 27.92 4.24 -9.61
N LEU A 186 26.94 4.84 -10.29
CA LEU A 186 26.21 6.01 -9.80
C LEU A 186 24.82 5.52 -9.35
N LEU A 187 24.40 5.99 -8.17
CA LEU A 187 23.28 5.51 -7.35
C LEU A 187 21.94 5.33 -8.09
#